data_AF-A0A2S7RW12-F1
#
_entry.id   AF-A0A2S7RW12-F1
#
_cell.length_a   1.000
_cell.length_b   1.000
_cell.length_c   1.000
_cell.angle_alpha   90.00
_cell.angle_beta   90.00
_cell.angle_gamma   90.00
#
_symmetry.space_group_name_H-M   'P 1'
#
loop_
_entity.id
_entity.type
_entity.pdbx_description
1 polymer ?
#
loop_
_entity_poly.entity_id
_entity_poly.type
_entity_poly.pdbx_seq_one_letter_code
_entity_poly.pdbx_strand_id
1 'polypeptide(L)'
;MDQNRDFSNEVYKVEHGEIKLNTKIGEKQDYLVINTIDTNKNKIGNESKPKKNSTQAMVVAEIKDEFKKLSDNELRKVPGFPDSVITKNLTIAYAGTTSLKDWHTNLEEIGRSNKHPDGAFVSALNYAREIEKQYPKSDGYTISTTGHSLGGAKALFVAAINGYDSVTYAAAGPGLAQALFDNHNGTLINIYDTSDVVTSGLFTGGKGMLPINSFGIDNSGWETFGHSLDQFRTDEEGNYIDKHGQIIVYVDGNGGILLAPTLWQQTLLENEAMIKLLAVNGEHTLDEIKRLKEENEWLKVQIKEFLTLKELGKKLTASGGGLSQSEKIYLEDSQALAVVRTAASKFDEAMGNVRVIYQNGITELEELWNDWLGRIRNYTPHLTYNEVIETLAEVDCTKWEIVDEPTQEFRDKIRQIDQMSEQFQTLADEITQKINEMVARDKELANQLFGV
;
A
#
# COMPACT_ATOMS: atom_id res chain seq x y z
N MET A 1 -15.29 3.04 -11.20
CA MET A 1 -14.73 2.36 -12.38
C MET A 1 -13.23 2.38 -12.25
N ASP A 2 -12.64 1.23 -12.55
CA ASP A 2 -11.24 0.91 -12.30
C ASP A 2 -10.36 1.28 -13.50
N GLN A 3 -10.03 2.55 -13.61
CA GLN A 3 -9.29 3.08 -14.76
C GLN A 3 -7.86 2.51 -14.90
N ASN A 4 -7.20 2.14 -13.80
CA ASN A 4 -5.82 1.64 -13.84
C ASN A 4 -5.77 0.24 -14.46
N ARG A 5 -6.78 -0.59 -14.20
CA ARG A 5 -6.96 -1.89 -14.87
C ARG A 5 -7.27 -1.68 -16.34
N ASP A 6 -8.14 -0.73 -16.67
CA ASP A 6 -8.45 -0.40 -18.07
C ASP A 6 -7.20 0.06 -18.83
N PHE A 7 -6.38 0.95 -18.26
CA PHE A 7 -5.12 1.37 -18.89
C PHE A 7 -4.12 0.23 -19.01
N SER A 8 -4.05 -0.65 -18.01
CA SER A 8 -3.21 -1.86 -18.03
C SER A 8 -3.64 -2.85 -19.11
N ASN A 9 -4.90 -2.84 -19.51
CA ASN A 9 -5.43 -3.61 -20.63
C ASN A 9 -5.18 -2.92 -21.98
N GLU A 10 -5.52 -1.62 -22.08
CA GLU A 10 -5.44 -0.85 -23.32
C GLU A 10 -4.00 -0.66 -23.81
N VAL A 11 -3.00 -0.61 -22.94
CA VAL A 11 -1.60 -0.37 -23.32
C VAL A 11 -1.04 -1.41 -24.31
N TYR A 12 -1.55 -2.64 -24.34
CA TYR A 12 -1.14 -3.67 -25.32
C TYR A 12 -1.47 -3.28 -26.77
N LYS A 13 -2.45 -2.39 -26.97
CA LYS A 13 -2.84 -1.87 -28.29
C LYS A 13 -1.81 -0.89 -28.87
N VAL A 14 -0.87 -0.40 -28.06
CA VAL A 14 0.24 0.45 -28.54
C VAL A 14 1.11 -0.29 -29.56
N GLU A 15 1.33 -1.59 -29.37
CA GLU A 15 2.07 -2.42 -30.33
C GLU A 15 1.45 -2.42 -31.73
N HIS A 16 0.12 -2.37 -31.79
CA HIS A 16 -0.63 -2.47 -33.03
C HIS A 16 -0.91 -1.10 -33.65
N GLY A 17 -0.49 -0.01 -32.99
CA GLY A 17 -0.79 1.36 -33.44
C GLY A 17 -2.27 1.73 -33.31
N GLU A 18 -3.00 1.00 -32.47
CA GLU A 18 -4.44 1.17 -32.28
C GLU A 18 -4.77 2.27 -31.26
N ILE A 19 -3.81 2.63 -30.39
CA ILE A 19 -3.90 3.79 -29.51
C ILE A 19 -3.58 5.07 -30.28
N LYS A 20 -4.53 6.00 -30.32
CA LYS A 20 -4.35 7.31 -30.95
C LYS A 20 -3.97 8.36 -29.92
N LEU A 21 -3.03 9.22 -30.28
CA LEU A 21 -2.70 10.38 -29.46
C LEU A 21 -3.84 11.41 -29.52
N ASN A 22 -4.03 12.11 -28.40
CA ASN A 22 -4.98 13.20 -28.24
C ASN A 22 -6.44 12.74 -28.44
N THR A 23 -6.76 11.53 -28.04
CA THR A 23 -8.13 10.98 -28.04
C THR A 23 -8.51 10.51 -26.65
N LYS A 24 -9.82 10.58 -26.35
CA LYS A 24 -10.35 10.13 -25.06
C LYS A 24 -10.17 8.61 -24.90
N ILE A 25 -10.00 8.16 -23.66
CA ILE A 25 -9.79 6.75 -23.29
C ILE A 25 -10.49 6.41 -21.96
N GLY A 26 -10.70 5.11 -21.74
CA GLY A 26 -11.40 4.56 -20.58
C GLY A 26 -12.91 4.53 -20.76
N GLU A 27 -13.60 3.72 -19.95
CA GLU A 27 -15.05 3.51 -20.07
C GLU A 27 -15.86 4.82 -19.93
N LYS A 28 -15.44 5.70 -19.00
CA LYS A 28 -16.07 7.02 -18.81
C LYS A 28 -15.62 8.09 -19.80
N GLN A 29 -14.57 7.82 -20.58
CA GLN A 29 -13.93 8.79 -21.47
C GLN A 29 -13.40 10.04 -20.73
N ASP A 30 -13.04 9.92 -19.46
CA ASP A 30 -12.58 11.05 -18.63
C ASP A 30 -11.07 11.33 -18.77
N TYR A 31 -10.36 10.54 -19.58
CA TYR A 31 -8.90 10.61 -19.73
C TYR A 31 -8.50 10.85 -21.17
N LEU A 32 -7.37 11.52 -21.37
CA LEU A 32 -6.78 11.79 -22.69
C LEU A 32 -5.44 11.07 -22.82
N VAL A 33 -5.22 10.38 -23.93
CA VAL A 33 -3.90 9.83 -24.27
C VAL A 33 -3.00 10.96 -24.76
N ILE A 34 -1.91 11.24 -24.06
CA ILE A 34 -1.00 12.35 -24.41
C ILE A 34 0.35 11.89 -24.97
N ASN A 35 0.77 10.66 -24.69
CA ASN A 35 2.02 10.10 -25.21
C ASN A 35 1.96 8.57 -25.30
N THR A 36 2.74 7.98 -26.20
CA THR A 36 2.90 6.52 -26.36
C THR A 36 4.31 6.21 -26.82
N ILE A 37 4.82 5.03 -26.45
CA ILE A 37 6.11 4.52 -26.94
C ILE A 37 5.98 3.04 -27.27
N ASP A 38 6.58 2.63 -28.39
CA ASP A 38 6.94 1.25 -28.70
C ASP A 38 8.42 1.24 -29.07
N THR A 39 9.30 0.76 -28.18
CA THR A 39 10.75 0.80 -28.38
C THR A 39 11.26 -0.11 -29.50
N ASN A 40 10.39 -0.94 -30.10
CA ASN A 40 10.72 -1.66 -31.34
C ASN A 40 10.70 -0.74 -32.55
N LYS A 41 9.94 0.36 -32.49
CA LYS A 41 9.72 1.30 -33.60
C LYS A 41 10.25 2.71 -33.29
N ASN A 42 10.22 3.10 -32.03
CA ASN A 42 10.46 4.45 -31.56
C ASN A 42 11.74 4.53 -30.72
N LYS A 43 12.30 5.73 -30.61
CA LYS A 43 13.48 6.04 -29.81
C LYS A 43 13.02 6.74 -28.53
N ILE A 44 13.76 6.58 -27.44
CA ILE A 44 13.51 7.34 -26.22
C ILE A 44 14.42 8.57 -26.22
N GLY A 45 13.83 9.77 -26.07
CA GLY A 45 14.56 11.03 -26.07
C GLY A 45 15.48 11.19 -27.29
N ASN A 46 16.77 11.40 -27.02
CA ASN A 46 17.79 11.65 -28.04
C ASN A 46 18.57 10.39 -28.48
N GLU A 47 18.07 9.19 -28.20
CA GLU A 47 18.72 7.95 -28.62
C GLU A 47 18.89 7.88 -30.15
N SER A 48 20.00 7.29 -30.61
CA SER A 48 20.34 7.25 -32.04
C SER A 48 19.48 6.26 -32.83
N LYS A 49 19.02 5.17 -32.19
CA LYS A 49 18.16 4.12 -32.79
C LYS A 49 17.19 3.54 -31.75
N PRO A 50 16.06 2.95 -32.18
CA PRO A 50 15.19 2.18 -31.29
C PRO A 50 15.95 1.04 -30.61
N LYS A 51 15.65 0.79 -29.32
CA LYS A 51 16.30 -0.25 -28.52
C LYS A 51 15.90 -1.68 -28.91
N LYS A 52 14.70 -1.87 -29.47
CA LYS A 52 14.16 -3.17 -29.88
C LYS A 52 14.07 -4.19 -28.74
N ASN A 53 13.66 -3.73 -27.55
CA ASN A 53 13.50 -4.54 -26.35
C ASN A 53 12.02 -4.68 -25.94
N SER A 54 11.09 -4.38 -26.85
CA SER A 54 9.65 -4.57 -26.65
C SER A 54 9.04 -3.81 -25.47
N THR A 55 9.65 -2.71 -25.03
CA THR A 55 9.00 -1.81 -24.07
C THR A 55 7.93 -1.01 -24.78
N GLN A 56 6.69 -1.25 -24.37
CA GLN A 56 5.52 -0.48 -24.78
C GLN A 56 4.93 0.25 -23.58
N ALA A 57 4.56 1.51 -23.77
CA ALA A 57 3.89 2.29 -22.74
C ALA A 57 2.96 3.36 -23.33
N MET A 58 2.03 3.80 -22.51
CA MET A 58 1.06 4.85 -22.80
C MET A 58 1.00 5.81 -21.63
N VAL A 59 0.93 7.10 -21.91
CA VAL A 59 0.73 8.15 -20.90
C VAL A 59 -0.66 8.74 -21.09
N VAL A 60 -1.42 8.76 -20.01
CA VAL A 60 -2.76 9.33 -19.95
C VAL A 60 -2.81 10.43 -18.90
N ALA A 61 -3.66 11.43 -19.13
CA ALA A 61 -3.93 12.50 -18.18
C ALA A 61 -5.45 12.63 -17.98
N GLU A 62 -5.89 12.92 -16.77
CA GLU A 62 -7.30 13.20 -16.52
C GLU A 62 -7.70 14.51 -17.22
N ILE A 63 -8.88 14.53 -17.83
CA ILE A 63 -9.45 15.75 -18.43
C ILE A 63 -10.05 16.59 -17.30
N LYS A 64 -9.87 17.91 -17.31
CA LYS A 64 -10.52 18.77 -16.29
C LYS A 64 -12.04 18.71 -16.43
N ASP A 65 -12.76 18.82 -15.32
CA ASP A 65 -14.21 18.60 -15.26
C ASP A 65 -15.00 19.46 -16.24
N GLU A 66 -14.58 20.71 -16.47
CA GLU A 66 -15.21 21.63 -17.42
C GLU A 66 -15.11 21.16 -18.89
N PHE A 67 -14.16 20.28 -19.20
CA PHE A 67 -13.91 19.76 -20.54
C PHE A 67 -14.38 18.32 -20.76
N LYS A 68 -14.73 17.56 -19.71
CA LYS A 68 -15.14 16.14 -19.80
C LYS A 68 -16.33 15.92 -20.74
N LYS A 69 -17.24 16.90 -20.87
CA LYS A 69 -18.42 16.83 -21.76
C LYS A 69 -18.12 17.08 -23.24
N LEU A 70 -16.94 17.61 -23.58
CA LEU A 70 -16.56 17.90 -24.97
C LEU A 70 -16.15 16.61 -25.69
N SER A 71 -16.45 16.55 -26.98
CA SER A 71 -15.93 15.52 -27.89
C SER A 71 -14.46 15.75 -28.24
N ASP A 72 -13.77 14.72 -28.75
CA ASP A 72 -12.37 14.82 -29.21
C ASP A 72 -12.15 15.99 -30.19
N ASN A 73 -13.09 16.22 -31.10
CA ASN A 73 -13.01 17.28 -32.09
C ASN A 73 -13.19 18.68 -31.48
N GLU A 74 -13.93 18.80 -30.38
CA GLU A 74 -14.13 20.06 -29.67
C GLU A 74 -12.92 20.36 -28.76
N LEU A 75 -12.40 19.34 -28.07
CA LEU A 75 -11.18 19.46 -27.26
C LEU A 75 -10.00 19.99 -28.09
N ARG A 76 -9.81 19.45 -29.31
CA ARG A 76 -8.74 19.88 -30.22
C ARG A 76 -8.83 21.34 -30.68
N LYS A 77 -9.99 21.99 -30.51
CA LYS A 77 -10.17 23.41 -30.83
C LYS A 77 -9.85 24.33 -29.65
N VAL A 78 -9.67 23.79 -28.44
CA VAL A 78 -9.33 24.57 -27.25
C VAL A 78 -7.90 25.12 -27.40
N PRO A 79 -7.68 26.43 -27.25
CA PRO A 79 -6.33 27.00 -27.30
C PRO A 79 -5.40 26.36 -26.26
N GLY A 80 -4.19 25.99 -26.67
CA GLY A 80 -3.21 25.31 -25.80
C GLY A 80 -3.44 23.82 -25.60
N PHE A 81 -4.31 23.19 -26.40
CA PHE A 81 -4.49 21.74 -26.40
C PHE A 81 -3.18 21.00 -26.77
N PRO A 82 -2.85 19.86 -26.11
CA PRO A 82 -3.64 19.16 -25.08
C PRO A 82 -3.46 19.70 -23.65
N ASP A 83 -2.39 20.43 -23.35
CA ASP A 83 -2.01 20.77 -21.98
C ASP A 83 -3.05 21.65 -21.26
N SER A 84 -3.81 22.47 -22.00
CA SER A 84 -4.83 23.35 -21.41
C SER A 84 -6.07 22.62 -20.89
N VAL A 85 -6.36 21.40 -21.38
CA VAL A 85 -7.58 20.65 -21.05
C VAL A 85 -7.38 19.51 -20.05
N ILE A 86 -6.12 19.19 -19.72
CA ILE A 86 -5.78 18.10 -18.79
C ILE A 86 -5.48 18.63 -17.38
N THR A 87 -5.75 17.81 -16.38
CA THR A 87 -5.23 18.03 -15.03
C THR A 87 -3.72 17.77 -15.00
N LYS A 88 -3.08 18.11 -13.88
CA LYS A 88 -1.66 17.84 -13.67
C LYS A 88 -1.38 16.43 -13.12
N ASN A 89 -2.35 15.51 -13.24
CA ASN A 89 -2.25 14.13 -12.79
C ASN A 89 -2.07 13.21 -13.99
N LEU A 90 -0.92 12.55 -14.05
CA LEU A 90 -0.49 11.70 -15.16
C LEU A 90 -0.36 10.26 -14.70
N THR A 91 -0.75 9.31 -15.56
CA THR A 91 -0.50 7.89 -15.35
C THR A 91 0.24 7.29 -16.53
N ILE A 92 1.34 6.60 -16.25
CA ILE A 92 2.09 5.83 -17.25
C ILE A 92 1.71 4.35 -17.12
N ALA A 93 1.00 3.83 -18.11
CA ALA A 93 0.71 2.40 -18.23
C ALA A 93 1.82 1.71 -19.02
N TYR A 94 2.32 0.58 -18.51
CA TYR A 94 3.30 -0.26 -19.20
C TYR A 94 2.68 -1.59 -19.60
N ALA A 95 2.88 -2.01 -20.85
CA ALA A 95 2.43 -3.33 -21.30
C ALA A 95 3.32 -4.43 -20.72
N GLY A 96 2.75 -5.59 -20.43
CA GLY A 96 3.49 -6.80 -20.14
C GLY A 96 3.98 -7.50 -21.41
N THR A 97 4.21 -8.80 -21.30
CA THR A 97 4.51 -9.66 -22.46
C THR A 97 3.34 -10.60 -22.65
N THR A 98 2.85 -10.73 -23.89
CA THR A 98 1.66 -11.53 -24.23
C THR A 98 1.92 -13.04 -24.30
N SER A 99 3.17 -13.49 -24.15
CA SER A 99 3.59 -14.89 -24.31
C SER A 99 4.38 -15.40 -23.11
N LEU A 100 3.95 -16.55 -22.54
CA LEU A 100 4.64 -17.29 -21.48
C LEU A 100 6.05 -17.76 -21.90
N LYS A 101 6.34 -17.84 -23.20
CA LYS A 101 7.64 -18.29 -23.72
C LYS A 101 8.68 -17.16 -23.69
N ASP A 102 8.26 -15.94 -24.00
CA ASP A 102 9.09 -14.72 -23.93
C ASP A 102 9.33 -14.27 -22.48
N TRP A 103 8.44 -14.68 -21.57
CA TRP A 103 8.61 -14.51 -20.13
C TRP A 103 9.93 -15.10 -19.63
N HIS A 104 10.32 -16.30 -20.06
CA HIS A 104 11.56 -16.94 -19.61
C HIS A 104 12.83 -16.14 -19.98
N THR A 105 12.83 -15.44 -21.12
CA THR A 105 13.94 -14.57 -21.53
C THR A 105 13.95 -13.26 -20.75
N ASN A 106 12.78 -12.65 -20.52
CA ASN A 106 12.66 -11.44 -19.69
C ASN A 106 12.91 -11.72 -18.20
N LEU A 107 12.68 -12.96 -17.74
CA LEU A 107 12.92 -13.40 -16.37
C LEU A 107 14.41 -13.52 -16.04
N GLU A 108 15.30 -13.75 -17.03
CA GLU A 108 16.75 -13.67 -16.78
C GLU A 108 17.17 -12.25 -16.35
N GLU A 109 16.51 -11.20 -16.84
CA GLU A 109 16.79 -9.81 -16.44
C GLU A 109 16.33 -9.53 -14.99
N ILE A 110 15.23 -10.15 -14.58
CA ILE A 110 14.69 -10.06 -13.20
C ILE A 110 15.53 -10.89 -12.22
N GLY A 111 15.92 -12.12 -12.61
CA GLY A 111 16.57 -13.11 -11.73
C GLY A 111 18.08 -12.95 -11.56
N ARG A 112 18.78 -12.25 -12.46
CA ARG A 112 20.25 -12.06 -12.36
C ARG A 112 20.69 -10.78 -11.65
N SER A 113 19.77 -9.92 -11.18
CA SER A 113 20.07 -8.59 -10.60
C SER A 113 20.94 -7.65 -11.48
N ASN A 114 21.24 -8.05 -12.72
CA ASN A 114 22.05 -7.31 -13.68
C ASN A 114 21.14 -6.70 -14.75
N LYS A 115 20.53 -5.57 -14.42
CA LYS A 115 19.67 -4.82 -15.36
C LYS A 115 20.53 -4.23 -16.47
N HIS A 116 20.29 -4.66 -17.71
CA HIS A 116 21.08 -4.22 -18.84
C HIS A 116 20.69 -2.77 -19.20
N PRO A 117 21.65 -1.88 -19.57
CA PRO A 117 21.33 -0.50 -19.97
C PRO A 117 20.33 -0.39 -21.14
N ASP A 118 20.30 -1.41 -21.98
CA ASP A 118 19.36 -1.55 -23.11
C ASP A 118 18.16 -2.48 -22.80
N GLY A 119 17.98 -2.87 -21.55
CA GLY A 119 16.89 -3.74 -21.11
C GLY A 119 15.55 -3.04 -21.00
N ALA A 120 14.49 -3.83 -20.84
CA ALA A 120 13.11 -3.34 -20.88
C ALA A 120 12.79 -2.44 -19.68
N PHE A 121 13.31 -2.77 -18.49
CA PHE A 121 13.16 -2.00 -17.25
C PHE A 121 13.86 -0.64 -17.31
N VAL A 122 15.12 -0.61 -17.77
CA VAL A 122 15.85 0.65 -17.94
C VAL A 122 15.17 1.54 -18.98
N SER A 123 14.60 0.95 -20.02
CA SER A 123 13.85 1.70 -21.03
C SER A 123 12.55 2.27 -20.49
N ALA A 124 11.83 1.53 -19.64
CA ALA A 124 10.65 2.05 -18.94
C ALA A 124 11.01 3.25 -18.06
N LEU A 125 12.13 3.18 -17.32
CA LEU A 125 12.63 4.26 -16.49
C LEU A 125 13.08 5.48 -17.30
N ASN A 126 13.83 5.27 -18.39
CA ASN A 126 14.25 6.35 -19.26
C ASN A 126 13.03 7.04 -19.89
N TYR A 127 12.05 6.27 -20.34
CA TYR A 127 10.81 6.82 -20.88
C TYR A 127 10.08 7.69 -19.84
N ALA A 128 9.90 7.19 -18.62
CA ALA A 128 9.31 7.97 -17.53
C ALA A 128 10.04 9.28 -17.26
N ARG A 129 11.38 9.27 -17.29
CA ARG A 129 12.19 10.49 -17.13
C ARG A 129 12.02 11.48 -18.28
N GLU A 130 11.80 11.02 -19.51
CA GLU A 130 11.45 11.92 -20.61
C GLU A 130 10.06 12.55 -20.42
N ILE A 131 9.11 11.78 -19.90
CA ILE A 131 7.78 12.31 -19.54
C ILE A 131 7.89 13.35 -18.42
N GLU A 132 8.64 13.08 -17.35
CA GLU A 132 8.86 14.03 -16.25
C GLU A 132 9.63 15.28 -16.69
N LYS A 133 10.51 15.19 -17.70
CA LYS A 133 11.11 16.40 -18.29
C LYS A 133 10.09 17.29 -19.00
N GLN A 134 9.09 16.68 -19.66
CA GLN A 134 8.01 17.41 -20.33
C GLN A 134 6.96 17.92 -19.33
N TYR A 135 6.73 17.17 -18.25
CA TYR A 135 5.73 17.43 -17.23
C TYR A 135 6.37 17.37 -15.82
N PRO A 136 7.16 18.37 -15.44
CA PRO A 136 8.00 18.28 -14.25
C PRO A 136 7.21 18.46 -12.95
N LYS A 137 7.62 17.74 -11.91
CA LYS A 137 7.07 17.90 -10.54
C LYS A 137 7.18 19.33 -10.02
N SER A 138 8.20 20.09 -10.44
CA SER A 138 8.37 21.51 -10.10
C SER A 138 7.20 22.38 -10.55
N ASP A 139 6.51 21.96 -11.62
CA ASP A 139 5.36 22.66 -12.17
C ASP A 139 4.05 22.14 -11.56
N GLY A 140 4.12 21.28 -10.54
CA GLY A 140 2.99 20.71 -9.82
C GLY A 140 2.37 19.49 -10.51
N TYR A 141 3.10 18.82 -11.41
CA TYR A 141 2.66 17.54 -11.96
C TYR A 141 2.89 16.38 -10.99
N THR A 142 1.91 15.49 -10.92
CA THR A 142 2.03 14.18 -10.28
C THR A 142 2.07 13.12 -11.38
N ILE A 143 2.94 12.13 -11.20
CA ILE A 143 3.07 11.00 -12.13
C ILE A 143 2.90 9.73 -11.31
N SER A 144 1.98 8.88 -11.75
CA SER A 144 1.79 7.53 -11.25
C SER A 144 2.03 6.50 -12.35
N THR A 145 2.13 5.24 -11.98
CA THR A 145 2.37 4.14 -12.93
C THR A 145 1.39 3.00 -12.73
N THR A 146 1.09 2.27 -13.80
CA THR A 146 0.28 1.07 -13.75
C THR A 146 0.73 0.04 -14.79
N GLY A 147 0.25 -1.19 -14.65
CA GLY A 147 0.53 -2.27 -15.59
C GLY A 147 0.12 -3.63 -15.05
N HIS A 148 -0.02 -4.57 -15.99
CA HIS A 148 -0.29 -5.99 -15.73
C HIS A 148 0.95 -6.85 -15.90
N SER A 149 1.15 -7.88 -15.09
CA SER A 149 2.20 -8.89 -15.29
C SER A 149 3.62 -8.26 -15.34
N LEU A 150 4.40 -8.46 -16.41
CA LEU A 150 5.70 -7.78 -16.60
C LEU A 150 5.55 -6.24 -16.71
N GLY A 151 4.40 -5.77 -17.18
CA GLY A 151 4.05 -4.35 -17.21
C GLY A 151 3.95 -3.79 -15.80
N GLY A 152 3.33 -4.55 -14.89
CA GLY A 152 3.27 -4.23 -13.46
C GLY A 152 4.65 -4.20 -12.82
N ALA A 153 5.51 -5.17 -13.14
CA ALA A 153 6.90 -5.18 -12.67
C ALA A 153 7.67 -3.93 -13.14
N LYS A 154 7.51 -3.51 -14.40
CA LYS A 154 8.11 -2.27 -14.93
C LYS A 154 7.56 -1.03 -14.23
N ALA A 155 6.25 -0.97 -14.01
CA ALA A 155 5.60 0.14 -13.29
C ALA A 155 6.16 0.28 -11.87
N LEU A 156 6.19 -0.81 -11.09
CA LEU A 156 6.76 -0.82 -9.74
C LEU A 156 8.25 -0.45 -9.72
N PHE A 157 9.02 -0.93 -10.70
CA PHE A 157 10.43 -0.58 -10.84
C PHE A 157 10.64 0.93 -11.04
N VAL A 158 9.86 1.54 -11.94
CA VAL A 158 9.92 2.97 -12.21
C VAL A 158 9.46 3.77 -10.98
N ALA A 159 8.37 3.35 -10.37
CA ALA A 159 7.79 4.00 -9.21
C ALA A 159 8.73 4.03 -8.01
N ALA A 160 9.34 2.89 -7.67
CA ALA A 160 10.30 2.80 -6.59
C ALA A 160 11.51 3.72 -6.78
N ILE A 161 12.02 3.88 -8.01
CA ILE A 161 13.19 4.71 -8.31
C ILE A 161 12.88 6.20 -8.37
N ASN A 162 11.77 6.58 -9.01
CA ASN A 162 11.44 8.00 -9.24
C ASN A 162 10.52 8.58 -8.15
N GLY A 163 10.11 7.78 -7.15
CA GLY A 163 9.18 8.21 -6.11
C GLY A 163 7.81 8.56 -6.68
N TYR A 164 7.28 7.71 -7.55
CA TYR A 164 5.91 7.82 -8.09
C TYR A 164 4.99 6.85 -7.36
N ASP A 165 3.68 7.13 -7.35
CA ASP A 165 2.70 6.14 -6.93
C ASP A 165 2.53 5.04 -7.99
N SER A 166 2.10 3.85 -7.57
CA SER A 166 1.87 2.73 -8.46
C SER A 166 0.70 1.86 -8.00
N VAL A 167 -0.21 1.56 -8.91
CA VAL A 167 -1.24 0.53 -8.74
C VAL A 167 -1.08 -0.48 -9.87
N THR A 168 -0.79 -1.72 -9.54
CA THR A 168 -0.46 -2.76 -10.52
C THR A 168 -1.30 -4.02 -10.31
N TYR A 169 -1.35 -4.84 -11.36
CA TYR A 169 -2.18 -6.04 -11.40
C TYR A 169 -1.31 -7.24 -11.72
N ALA A 170 -1.37 -8.26 -10.87
CA ALA A 170 -0.61 -9.50 -11.05
C ALA A 170 0.88 -9.22 -11.36
N ALA A 171 1.47 -8.21 -10.72
CA ALA A 171 2.82 -7.79 -11.03
C ALA A 171 3.81 -8.88 -10.62
N ALA A 172 4.74 -9.22 -11.52
CA ALA A 172 5.88 -10.01 -11.13
C ALA A 172 6.88 -9.20 -10.30
N GLY A 173 7.80 -9.91 -9.64
CA GLY A 173 8.93 -9.32 -8.94
C GLY A 173 9.71 -8.33 -9.83
N PRO A 174 9.84 -7.06 -9.44
CA PRO A 174 10.58 -6.06 -10.23
C PRO A 174 12.12 -6.22 -10.15
N GLY A 175 12.63 -7.22 -9.42
CA GLY A 175 14.08 -7.44 -9.25
C GLY A 175 14.79 -6.25 -8.60
N LEU A 176 14.21 -5.67 -7.55
CA LEU A 176 14.78 -4.59 -6.75
C LEU A 176 15.08 -5.06 -5.34
N ALA A 177 16.07 -4.44 -4.70
CA ALA A 177 16.32 -4.63 -3.27
C ALA A 177 15.13 -4.13 -2.44
N GLN A 178 14.78 -4.87 -1.39
CA GLN A 178 13.67 -4.55 -0.47
C GLN A 178 13.74 -3.10 0.04
N ALA A 179 14.94 -2.63 0.39
CA ALA A 179 15.16 -1.28 0.92
C ALA A 179 14.70 -0.14 -0.01
N LEU A 180 14.54 -0.38 -1.32
CA LEU A 180 13.97 0.63 -2.23
C LEU A 180 12.45 0.75 -2.11
N PHE A 181 11.77 -0.31 -1.67
CA PHE A 181 10.36 -0.28 -1.35
C PHE A 181 10.14 0.29 0.05
N ASP A 182 10.96 -0.13 1.02
CA ASP A 182 10.83 0.30 2.42
C ASP A 182 11.04 1.81 2.59
N ASN A 183 11.92 2.42 1.77
CA ASN A 183 12.20 3.86 1.78
C ASN A 183 11.37 4.67 0.76
N HIS A 184 10.37 4.06 0.13
CA HIS A 184 9.54 4.73 -0.85
C HIS A 184 8.49 5.60 -0.15
N ASN A 185 8.46 6.90 -0.47
CA ASN A 185 7.57 7.87 0.18
C ASN A 185 6.15 7.93 -0.43
N GLY A 186 5.89 7.21 -1.52
CA GLY A 186 4.59 7.13 -2.18
C GLY A 186 3.84 5.83 -1.89
N THR A 187 2.79 5.57 -2.66
CA THR A 187 1.93 4.40 -2.53
C THR A 187 2.27 3.37 -3.60
N LEU A 188 2.75 2.19 -3.19
CA LEU A 188 2.98 1.04 -4.08
C LEU A 188 1.99 -0.06 -3.75
N ILE A 189 1.12 -0.38 -4.71
CA ILE A 189 0.07 -1.38 -4.56
C ILE A 189 0.14 -2.39 -5.70
N ASN A 190 -0.02 -3.66 -5.35
CA ASN A 190 -0.25 -4.75 -6.28
C ASN A 190 -1.51 -5.53 -5.91
N ILE A 191 -2.45 -5.65 -6.83
CA ILE A 191 -3.63 -6.51 -6.68
C ILE A 191 -3.36 -7.79 -7.46
N TYR A 192 -3.60 -8.95 -6.86
CA TYR A 192 -3.36 -10.24 -7.50
C TYR A 192 -4.45 -11.24 -7.16
N ASP A 193 -4.64 -12.24 -8.01
CA ASP A 193 -5.51 -13.37 -7.69
C ASP A 193 -4.74 -14.37 -6.84
N THR A 194 -5.36 -14.90 -5.79
CA THR A 194 -4.69 -15.84 -4.86
C THR A 194 -4.27 -17.16 -5.51
N SER A 195 -4.82 -17.52 -6.68
CA SER A 195 -4.40 -18.65 -7.50
C SER A 195 -3.33 -18.31 -8.55
N ASP A 196 -2.97 -17.02 -8.69
CA ASP A 196 -1.98 -16.54 -9.66
C ASP A 196 -0.60 -17.15 -9.41
N VAL A 197 -0.20 -18.02 -10.33
CA VAL A 197 1.09 -18.72 -10.29
C VAL A 197 2.28 -17.78 -10.46
N VAL A 198 2.11 -16.64 -11.12
CA VAL A 198 3.17 -15.64 -11.35
C VAL A 198 3.47 -14.87 -10.07
N THR A 199 2.47 -14.62 -9.22
CA THR A 199 2.70 -14.03 -7.90
C THR A 199 3.06 -15.09 -6.84
N SER A 200 2.79 -16.37 -7.11
CA SER A 200 3.13 -17.47 -6.21
C SER A 200 4.64 -17.77 -6.15
N GLY A 201 5.22 -17.67 -4.95
CA GLY A 201 6.51 -18.26 -4.55
C GLY A 201 7.76 -17.88 -5.36
N LEU A 202 7.96 -18.49 -6.53
CA LEU A 202 9.23 -18.45 -7.25
C LEU A 202 9.62 -17.03 -7.73
N PHE A 203 8.63 -16.20 -8.04
CA PHE A 203 8.83 -14.90 -8.69
C PHE A 203 8.61 -13.68 -7.79
N THR A 204 8.27 -13.92 -6.52
CA THR A 204 8.20 -12.90 -5.45
C THR A 204 9.36 -13.03 -4.45
N GLY A 205 10.40 -13.78 -4.82
CA GLY A 205 11.54 -14.06 -3.93
C GLY A 205 11.22 -15.06 -2.82
N GLY A 206 10.29 -15.98 -3.06
CA GLY A 206 9.89 -17.04 -2.13
C GLY A 206 8.71 -16.70 -1.21
N LYS A 207 8.19 -15.46 -1.25
CA LYS A 207 7.23 -14.94 -0.25
C LYS A 207 5.76 -15.14 -0.58
N GLY A 208 5.41 -15.55 -1.80
CA GLY A 208 4.01 -15.73 -2.21
C GLY A 208 3.25 -14.43 -2.52
N MET A 209 3.82 -13.27 -2.18
CA MET A 209 3.32 -11.94 -2.52
C MET A 209 4.48 -10.94 -2.60
N LEU A 210 4.29 -9.81 -3.29
CA LEU A 210 5.28 -8.74 -3.29
C LEU A 210 5.31 -8.05 -1.90
N PRO A 211 6.49 -7.73 -1.37
CA PRO A 211 6.66 -7.11 -0.06
C PRO A 211 6.41 -5.59 -0.11
N ILE A 212 5.22 -5.24 -0.60
CA ILE A 212 4.58 -3.92 -0.68
C ILE A 212 3.11 -4.13 -0.27
N ASN A 213 2.24 -3.11 -0.40
CA ASN A 213 0.81 -3.30 -0.17
C ASN A 213 0.22 -4.23 -1.25
N SER A 214 0.20 -5.53 -0.96
CA SER A 214 -0.26 -6.56 -1.89
C SER A 214 -1.61 -7.10 -1.42
N PHE A 215 -2.63 -6.99 -2.28
CA PHE A 215 -4.00 -7.40 -1.98
C PHE A 215 -4.38 -8.62 -2.82
N GLY A 216 -4.50 -9.78 -2.15
CA GLY A 216 -4.91 -11.03 -2.78
C GLY A 216 -6.43 -11.15 -2.84
N ILE A 217 -6.98 -11.48 -4.01
CA ILE A 217 -8.40 -11.70 -4.22
C ILE A 217 -8.65 -13.17 -4.60
N ASP A 218 -9.63 -13.83 -3.97
CA ASP A 218 -10.02 -15.19 -4.35
C ASP A 218 -11.05 -15.17 -5.49
N ASN A 219 -10.55 -15.17 -6.72
CA ASN A 219 -11.34 -15.39 -7.93
C ASN A 219 -10.95 -16.70 -8.63
N SER A 220 -10.49 -17.69 -7.84
CA SER A 220 -10.14 -19.04 -8.29
C SER A 220 -11.23 -19.67 -9.17
N GLY A 221 -10.82 -20.25 -10.31
CA GLY A 221 -11.71 -20.96 -11.24
C GLY A 221 -11.92 -20.27 -12.59
N TRP A 222 -11.12 -19.26 -12.91
CA TRP A 222 -11.23 -18.50 -14.14
C TRP A 222 -9.97 -18.63 -15.01
N GLU A 223 -10.11 -18.40 -16.31
CA GLU A 223 -9.12 -18.72 -17.34
C GLU A 223 -7.69 -18.24 -16.98
N THR A 224 -6.68 -19.02 -17.37
CA THR A 224 -5.23 -18.75 -17.20
C THR A 224 -4.63 -18.82 -15.78
N PHE A 225 -4.97 -19.83 -14.96
CA PHE A 225 -4.35 -20.02 -13.63
C PHE A 225 -4.32 -18.75 -12.76
N GLY A 226 -5.35 -17.91 -12.85
CA GLY A 226 -5.41 -16.67 -12.09
C GLY A 226 -4.51 -15.53 -12.60
N HIS A 227 -4.06 -15.51 -13.86
CA HIS A 227 -3.15 -14.48 -14.39
C HIS A 227 -3.76 -13.63 -15.53
N SER A 228 -5.02 -13.20 -15.34
CA SER A 228 -5.74 -12.35 -16.30
C SER A 228 -6.28 -11.09 -15.63
N LEU A 229 -6.37 -9.98 -16.35
CA LEU A 229 -7.03 -8.76 -15.83
C LEU A 229 -8.54 -8.96 -15.59
N ASP A 230 -9.18 -9.88 -16.31
CA ASP A 230 -10.63 -10.11 -16.25
C ASP A 230 -11.10 -10.69 -14.91
N GLN A 231 -10.18 -11.21 -14.11
CA GLN A 231 -10.47 -11.73 -12.77
C GLN A 231 -10.67 -10.62 -11.74
N PHE A 232 -10.21 -9.40 -11.98
CA PHE A 232 -10.33 -8.29 -11.03
C PHE A 232 -11.69 -7.62 -11.17
N ARG A 233 -12.75 -8.31 -10.73
CA ARG A 233 -14.12 -7.80 -10.75
C ARG A 233 -14.33 -6.70 -9.71
N THR A 234 -15.28 -5.82 -10.01
CA THR A 234 -15.69 -4.74 -9.12
C THR A 234 -17.20 -4.75 -8.86
N ASP A 235 -17.62 -4.19 -7.74
CA ASP A 235 -19.02 -3.83 -7.48
C ASP A 235 -19.45 -2.58 -8.29
N GLU A 236 -20.67 -2.08 -8.05
CA GLU A 236 -21.23 -0.91 -8.74
C GLU A 236 -20.45 0.39 -8.43
N GLU A 237 -19.87 0.47 -7.23
CA GLU A 237 -19.04 1.57 -6.77
C GLU A 237 -17.60 1.51 -7.31
N GLY A 238 -17.18 0.35 -7.82
CA GLY A 238 -15.85 0.09 -8.36
C GLY A 238 -14.87 -0.55 -7.37
N ASN A 239 -15.31 -0.97 -6.18
CA ASN A 239 -14.48 -1.69 -5.22
C ASN A 239 -14.24 -3.10 -5.72
N TYR A 240 -13.04 -3.65 -5.50
CA TYR A 240 -12.74 -5.01 -5.95
C TYR A 240 -13.37 -6.04 -5.03
N ILE A 241 -13.98 -7.05 -5.64
CA ILE A 241 -14.70 -8.10 -4.94
C ILE A 241 -14.13 -9.48 -5.27
N ASP A 242 -14.25 -10.40 -4.31
CA ASP A 242 -13.99 -11.82 -4.53
C ASP A 242 -15.15 -12.51 -5.27
N LYS A 243 -15.00 -13.82 -5.48
CA LYS A 243 -16.01 -14.65 -6.17
C LYS A 243 -17.33 -14.77 -5.42
N HIS A 244 -17.36 -14.40 -4.14
CA HIS A 244 -18.54 -14.39 -3.28
C HIS A 244 -19.19 -13.01 -3.19
N GLY A 245 -18.62 -11.99 -3.85
CA GLY A 245 -19.09 -10.61 -3.79
C GLY A 245 -18.65 -9.85 -2.54
N GLN A 246 -17.70 -10.40 -1.77
CA GLN A 246 -17.12 -9.72 -0.63
C GLN A 246 -16.10 -8.69 -1.10
N ILE A 247 -16.21 -7.45 -0.61
CA ILE A 247 -15.24 -6.39 -0.92
C ILE A 247 -13.89 -6.75 -0.30
N ILE A 248 -12.85 -6.73 -1.14
CA ILE A 248 -11.46 -6.97 -0.74
C ILE A 248 -10.65 -5.67 -0.77
N VAL A 249 -10.88 -4.82 -1.78
CA VAL A 249 -10.14 -3.56 -1.95
C VAL A 249 -11.11 -2.41 -2.21
N TYR A 250 -11.04 -1.39 -1.36
CA TYR A 250 -11.83 -0.16 -1.52
C TYR A 250 -11.11 0.82 -2.44
N VAL A 251 -11.86 1.41 -3.38
CA VAL A 251 -11.30 2.40 -4.33
C VAL A 251 -11.79 3.80 -4.01
N ASP A 252 -11.08 4.85 -4.44
CA ASP A 252 -11.49 6.25 -4.27
C ASP A 252 -12.56 6.69 -5.28
N GLY A 253 -12.68 5.96 -6.39
CA GLY A 253 -13.61 6.22 -7.50
C GLY A 253 -12.97 6.89 -8.73
N ASN A 254 -11.69 7.29 -8.61
CA ASN A 254 -10.82 7.88 -9.63
C ASN A 254 -9.57 7.01 -9.82
N GLY A 255 -9.71 5.68 -9.73
CA GLY A 255 -8.62 4.71 -9.94
C GLY A 255 -7.60 4.57 -8.81
N GLY A 256 -7.67 5.39 -7.77
CA GLY A 256 -6.87 5.22 -6.56
C GLY A 256 -7.49 4.19 -5.61
N ILE A 257 -6.66 3.65 -4.73
CA ILE A 257 -7.07 2.70 -3.70
C ILE A 257 -7.11 3.42 -2.36
N LEU A 258 -8.20 3.24 -1.62
CA LEU A 258 -8.32 3.73 -0.25
C LEU A 258 -7.58 2.74 0.65
N LEU A 259 -6.30 3.02 0.90
CA LEU A 259 -5.40 2.09 1.58
C LEU A 259 -5.90 1.72 2.99
N ALA A 260 -6.31 2.70 3.79
CA ALA A 260 -6.77 2.45 5.16
C ALA A 260 -7.99 1.53 5.26
N PRO A 261 -9.13 1.81 4.61
CA PRO A 261 -10.26 0.87 4.65
C PRO A 261 -9.96 -0.47 3.99
N THR A 262 -9.04 -0.52 3.03
CA THR A 262 -8.58 -1.80 2.46
C THR A 262 -7.79 -2.63 3.48
N LEU A 263 -6.87 -2.03 4.24
CA LEU A 263 -6.13 -2.73 5.29
C LEU A 263 -7.04 -3.21 6.44
N TRP A 264 -8.04 -2.41 6.82
CA TRP A 264 -9.07 -2.85 7.77
C TRP A 264 -9.87 -4.03 7.26
N GLN A 265 -10.23 -4.00 5.98
CA GLN A 265 -10.96 -5.09 5.35
C GLN A 265 -10.13 -6.38 5.37
N GLN A 266 -8.84 -6.32 5.04
CA GLN A 266 -7.97 -7.49 5.12
C GLN A 266 -7.90 -8.06 6.54
N THR A 267 -7.67 -7.20 7.54
CA THR A 267 -7.66 -7.62 8.95
C THR A 267 -8.98 -8.30 9.34
N LEU A 268 -10.11 -7.69 8.95
CA LEU A 268 -11.43 -8.22 9.25
C LEU A 268 -11.61 -9.64 8.67
N LEU A 269 -11.15 -9.87 7.44
CA LEU A 269 -11.20 -11.17 6.77
C LEU A 269 -10.29 -12.20 7.44
N GLU A 270 -9.09 -11.80 7.85
CA GLU A 270 -8.14 -12.65 8.59
C GLU A 270 -8.74 -13.08 9.93
N ASN A 271 -9.34 -12.15 10.66
CA ASN A 271 -10.05 -12.41 11.90
C ASN A 271 -11.23 -13.36 11.69
N GLU A 272 -12.02 -13.19 10.61
CA GLU A 272 -13.10 -14.11 10.26
C GLU A 272 -12.60 -15.53 9.96
N ALA A 273 -11.47 -15.66 9.26
CA ALA A 273 -10.84 -16.96 9.00
C ALA A 273 -10.32 -17.60 10.28
N MET A 274 -9.69 -16.82 11.16
CA MET A 274 -9.17 -17.29 12.44
C MET A 274 -10.28 -17.72 13.40
N ILE A 275 -11.38 -16.97 13.49
CA ILE A 275 -12.56 -17.36 14.27
C ILE A 275 -13.10 -18.72 13.80
N LYS A 276 -13.18 -18.96 12.48
CA LYS A 276 -13.62 -20.26 11.93
C LYS A 276 -12.68 -21.39 12.34
N LEU A 277 -11.36 -21.17 12.29
CA LEU A 277 -10.37 -22.16 12.70
C LEU A 277 -10.45 -22.48 14.21
N LEU A 278 -10.51 -21.45 15.05
CA LEU A 278 -10.60 -21.58 16.50
C LEU A 278 -11.89 -22.26 16.96
N ALA A 279 -13.00 -22.03 16.26
CA ALA A 279 -14.26 -22.70 16.56
C ALA A 279 -14.18 -24.24 16.40
N VAL A 280 -13.20 -24.75 15.66
CA VAL A 280 -13.00 -26.19 15.41
C VAL A 280 -11.96 -26.82 16.35
N ASN A 281 -11.02 -26.04 16.91
CA ASN A 281 -9.85 -26.56 17.65
C ASN A 281 -10.01 -26.77 19.16
N GLY A 282 -11.13 -26.37 19.79
CA GLY A 282 -11.60 -26.96 21.05
C GLY A 282 -11.03 -26.48 22.40
N GLU A 283 -9.85 -25.88 22.54
CA GLU A 283 -9.32 -25.42 23.85
C GLU A 283 -8.74 -23.99 23.84
N HIS A 284 -9.00 -23.22 24.91
CA HIS A 284 -8.63 -21.80 25.10
C HIS A 284 -9.13 -20.81 24.03
N THR A 285 -10.17 -21.16 23.27
CA THR A 285 -10.60 -20.41 22.07
C THR A 285 -11.68 -19.36 22.29
N LEU A 286 -12.46 -19.41 23.38
CA LEU A 286 -13.63 -18.53 23.54
C LEU A 286 -13.28 -17.06 23.77
N ASP A 287 -12.30 -16.77 24.63
CA ASP A 287 -11.85 -15.40 24.89
C ASP A 287 -11.17 -14.79 23.66
N GLU A 288 -10.39 -15.60 22.94
CA GLU A 288 -9.78 -15.25 21.66
C GLU A 288 -10.84 -14.92 20.59
N ILE A 289 -11.81 -15.80 20.40
CA ILE A 289 -12.94 -15.58 19.47
C ILE A 289 -13.71 -14.33 19.86
N LYS A 290 -13.93 -14.09 21.16
CA LYS A 290 -14.61 -12.89 21.64
C LYS A 290 -13.80 -11.63 21.29
N ARG A 291 -12.49 -11.62 21.54
CA ARG A 291 -11.61 -10.51 21.19
C ARG A 291 -11.63 -10.21 19.69
N LEU A 292 -11.46 -11.22 18.85
CA LEU A 292 -11.48 -11.06 17.38
C LEU A 292 -12.84 -10.54 16.87
N LYS A 293 -13.95 -10.94 17.50
CA LYS A 293 -15.29 -10.40 17.17
C LYS A 293 -15.44 -8.93 17.55
N GLU A 294 -14.97 -8.54 18.75
CA GLU A 294 -14.99 -7.15 19.20
C GLU A 294 -14.13 -6.26 18.28
N GLU A 295 -12.95 -6.75 17.88
CA GLU A 295 -12.10 -6.08 16.91
C GLU A 295 -12.80 -5.94 15.54
N ASN A 296 -13.44 -7.00 15.05
CA ASN A 296 -14.17 -6.93 13.78
C ASN A 296 -15.31 -5.92 13.78
N GLU A 297 -16.04 -5.78 14.88
CA GLU A 297 -17.05 -4.73 14.99
C GLU A 297 -16.43 -3.34 14.99
N TRP A 298 -15.29 -3.15 15.66
CA TRP A 298 -14.55 -1.90 15.61
C TRP A 298 -14.06 -1.57 14.18
N LEU A 299 -13.47 -2.53 13.47
CA LEU A 299 -13.01 -2.37 12.08
C LEU A 299 -14.15 -1.96 11.15
N LYS A 300 -15.33 -2.59 11.28
CA LYS A 300 -16.53 -2.23 10.50
C LYS A 300 -16.95 -0.79 10.74
N VAL A 301 -16.90 -0.31 11.98
CA VAL A 301 -17.21 1.08 12.31
C VAL A 301 -16.21 2.02 11.64
N GLN A 302 -14.90 1.72 11.70
CA GLN A 302 -13.87 2.56 11.07
C GLN A 302 -14.02 2.62 9.54
N ILE A 303 -14.25 1.48 8.88
CA ILE A 303 -14.53 1.42 7.44
C ILE A 303 -15.74 2.31 7.11
N LYS A 304 -16.84 2.16 7.85
CA LYS A 304 -18.07 2.92 7.62
C LYS A 304 -17.87 4.43 7.80
N GLU A 305 -17.18 4.86 8.85
CA GLU A 305 -16.88 6.27 9.12
C GLU A 305 -16.05 6.88 7.97
N PHE A 306 -15.01 6.17 7.54
CA PHE A 306 -14.15 6.63 6.44
C PHE A 306 -14.93 6.76 5.12
N LEU A 307 -15.77 5.78 4.80
CA LEU A 307 -16.61 5.83 3.59
C LEU A 307 -17.66 6.95 3.67
N THR A 308 -18.20 7.22 4.86
CA THR A 308 -19.14 8.35 5.08
C THR A 308 -18.46 9.69 4.80
N LEU A 309 -17.21 9.88 5.26
CA LEU A 309 -16.42 11.09 4.96
C LEU A 309 -16.18 11.24 3.46
N LYS A 310 -15.86 10.14 2.78
CA LYS A 310 -15.69 10.14 1.31
C LYS A 310 -16.98 10.55 0.59
N GLU A 311 -18.13 10.00 0.99
CA GLU A 311 -19.42 10.39 0.41
C GLU A 311 -19.76 11.85 0.67
N LEU A 312 -19.46 12.35 1.87
CA LEU A 312 -19.63 13.76 2.20
C LEU A 312 -18.80 14.64 1.25
N GLY A 313 -17.52 14.31 1.03
CA GLY A 313 -16.66 15.03 0.09
C GLY A 313 -17.21 15.07 -1.34
N LYS A 314 -17.76 13.95 -1.83
CA LYS A 314 -18.45 13.91 -3.14
C LYS A 314 -19.67 14.84 -3.18
N LYS A 315 -20.51 14.82 -2.15
CA LYS A 315 -21.71 15.67 -2.06
C LYS A 315 -21.37 17.15 -2.04
N LEU A 316 -20.35 17.53 -1.26
CA LEU A 316 -19.89 18.92 -1.16
C LEU A 316 -19.34 19.42 -2.51
N THR A 317 -18.57 18.59 -3.21
CA THR A 317 -18.02 18.93 -4.53
C THR A 317 -19.12 19.08 -5.60
N ALA A 318 -20.15 18.23 -5.55
CA ALA A 318 -21.28 18.27 -6.49
C ALA A 318 -22.16 19.53 -6.37
N SER A 319 -22.02 20.32 -5.30
CA SER A 319 -22.79 21.56 -5.09
C SER A 319 -22.39 22.73 -6.01
N GLY A 320 -21.40 22.53 -6.89
CA GLY A 320 -21.12 23.40 -8.04
C GLY A 320 -20.04 24.46 -7.83
N GLY A 321 -19.44 24.54 -6.64
CA GLY A 321 -18.34 25.48 -6.32
C GLY A 321 -16.97 24.83 -6.07
N GLY A 322 -16.85 23.50 -6.15
CA GLY A 322 -15.73 22.78 -5.56
C GLY A 322 -15.77 22.80 -4.03
N LEU A 323 -14.80 22.15 -3.37
CA LEU A 323 -14.65 22.21 -1.92
C LEU A 323 -14.08 23.57 -1.50
N SER A 324 -14.69 24.22 -0.51
CA SER A 324 -14.06 25.34 0.19
C SER A 324 -12.80 24.88 0.92
N GLN A 325 -11.95 25.84 1.29
CA GLN A 325 -10.72 25.55 2.02
C GLN A 325 -10.99 24.84 3.36
N SER A 326 -12.03 25.23 4.10
CA SER A 326 -12.40 24.59 5.37
C SER A 326 -12.95 23.19 5.17
N GLU A 327 -13.81 22.96 4.17
CA GLU A 327 -14.31 21.62 3.85
C GLU A 327 -13.19 20.66 3.44
N LYS A 328 -12.21 21.16 2.66
CA LYS A 328 -11.05 20.38 2.27
C LYS A 328 -10.24 19.96 3.51
N ILE A 329 -9.91 20.89 4.39
CA ILE A 329 -9.13 20.57 5.60
C ILE A 329 -9.92 19.63 6.53
N TYR A 330 -11.22 19.86 6.73
CA TYR A 330 -12.04 18.98 7.56
C TYR A 330 -12.05 17.53 7.04
N LEU A 331 -12.22 17.34 5.74
CA LEU A 331 -12.23 16.01 5.12
C LEU A 331 -10.85 15.34 5.20
N GLU A 332 -9.78 16.07 4.89
CA GLU A 332 -8.40 15.59 4.97
C GLU A 332 -8.01 15.22 6.40
N ASP A 333 -8.27 16.09 7.38
CA ASP A 333 -7.97 15.83 8.79
C ASP A 333 -8.81 14.68 9.36
N SER A 334 -10.09 14.57 8.97
CA SER A 334 -10.96 13.47 9.41
C SER A 334 -10.50 12.11 8.85
N GLN A 335 -10.06 12.08 7.59
CA GLN A 335 -9.47 10.88 6.99
C GLN A 335 -8.13 10.55 7.66
N ALA A 336 -7.27 11.55 7.87
CA ALA A 336 -5.98 11.38 8.56
C ALA A 336 -6.18 10.84 9.98
N LEU A 337 -7.17 11.34 10.71
CA LEU A 337 -7.51 10.85 12.05
C LEU A 337 -7.86 9.36 12.04
N ALA A 338 -8.66 8.92 11.07
CA ALA A 338 -9.03 7.51 10.93
C ALA A 338 -7.80 6.62 10.66
N VAL A 339 -6.87 7.09 9.80
CA VAL A 339 -5.59 6.41 9.55
C VAL A 339 -4.73 6.34 10.82
N VAL A 340 -4.56 7.46 11.54
CA VAL A 340 -3.71 7.51 12.74
C VAL A 340 -4.26 6.64 13.86
N ARG A 341 -5.58 6.65 14.11
CA ARG A 341 -6.23 5.76 15.10
C ARG A 341 -6.00 4.29 14.80
N THR A 342 -5.91 3.96 13.51
CA THR A 342 -5.62 2.60 13.08
C THR A 342 -4.18 2.21 13.27
N ALA A 343 -3.26 3.09 12.89
CA ALA A 343 -1.84 2.87 13.13
C ALA A 343 -1.59 2.67 14.64
N ALA A 344 -2.23 3.48 15.49
CA ALA A 344 -2.21 3.32 16.94
C ALA A 344 -2.71 1.92 17.36
N SER A 345 -3.92 1.53 16.93
CA SER A 345 -4.51 0.24 17.28
C SER A 345 -3.66 -0.95 16.82
N LYS A 346 -3.16 -0.94 15.58
CA LYS A 346 -2.34 -2.03 15.02
C LYS A 346 -0.95 -2.08 15.65
N PHE A 347 -0.38 -0.94 16.00
CA PHE A 347 0.87 -0.87 16.76
C PHE A 347 0.71 -1.45 18.16
N ASP A 348 -0.36 -1.06 18.87
CA ASP A 348 -0.66 -1.56 20.21
C ASP A 348 -0.90 -3.07 20.21
N GLU A 349 -1.63 -3.59 19.22
CA GLU A 349 -1.84 -5.01 19.05
C GLU A 349 -0.53 -5.76 18.77
N ALA A 350 0.23 -5.32 17.76
CA ALA A 350 1.47 -5.98 17.35
C ALA A 350 2.51 -5.98 18.49
N MET A 351 2.60 -4.87 19.23
CA MET A 351 3.55 -4.73 20.32
C MET A 351 3.03 -5.25 21.66
N GLY A 352 1.74 -5.56 21.79
CA GLY A 352 1.17 -6.20 22.98
C GLY A 352 1.82 -7.56 23.24
N ASN A 353 1.93 -8.40 22.21
CA ASN A 353 2.59 -9.71 22.32
C ASN A 353 4.09 -9.58 22.62
N VAL A 354 4.76 -8.61 21.99
CA VAL A 354 6.19 -8.34 22.22
C VAL A 354 6.42 -7.90 23.66
N ARG A 355 5.55 -7.05 24.21
CA ARG A 355 5.58 -6.62 25.61
C ARG A 355 5.44 -7.81 26.55
N VAL A 356 4.49 -8.72 26.30
CA VAL A 356 4.31 -9.93 27.10
C VAL A 356 5.55 -10.83 27.06
N ILE A 357 6.20 -10.99 25.90
CA ILE A 357 7.44 -11.75 25.77
C ILE A 357 8.54 -11.17 26.67
N TYR A 358 8.75 -9.85 26.65
CA TYR A 358 9.75 -9.22 27.51
C TYR A 358 9.39 -9.32 29.00
N GLN A 359 8.11 -9.17 29.36
CA GLN A 359 7.65 -9.33 30.73
C GLN A 359 7.88 -10.76 31.24
N ASN A 360 7.52 -11.76 30.45
CA ASN A 360 7.77 -13.16 30.77
C ASN A 360 9.28 -13.44 30.88
N GLY A 361 10.09 -12.90 29.98
CA GLY A 361 11.55 -13.00 30.05
C GLY A 361 12.10 -12.46 31.38
N ILE A 362 11.62 -11.31 31.86
CA ILE A 362 12.02 -10.77 33.18
C ILE A 362 11.65 -11.74 34.31
N THR A 363 10.43 -12.30 34.28
CA THR A 363 9.97 -13.28 35.27
C THR A 363 10.81 -14.56 35.23
N GLU A 364 11.05 -15.11 34.04
CA GLU A 364 11.83 -16.33 33.83
C GLU A 364 13.28 -16.18 34.32
N LEU A 365 13.91 -15.00 34.15
CA LEU A 365 15.25 -14.74 34.65
C LEU A 365 15.33 -14.76 36.19
N GLU A 366 14.36 -14.14 36.88
CA GLU A 366 14.28 -14.20 38.34
C GLU A 366 13.98 -15.62 38.84
N GLU A 367 13.08 -16.35 38.19
CA GLU A 367 12.76 -17.74 38.53
C GLU A 367 13.99 -18.65 38.34
N LEU A 368 14.69 -18.52 37.22
CA LEU A 368 15.90 -19.28 36.91
C LEU A 368 17.00 -19.03 37.95
N TRP A 369 17.24 -17.77 38.31
CA TRP A 369 18.23 -17.41 39.31
C TRP A 369 17.91 -18.01 40.69
N ASN A 370 16.64 -17.93 41.11
CA ASN A 370 16.21 -18.46 42.40
C ASN A 370 16.26 -20.00 42.46
N ASP A 371 15.82 -20.69 41.39
CA ASP A 371 15.93 -22.14 41.30
C ASP A 371 17.39 -22.60 41.34
N TRP A 372 18.25 -21.95 40.55
CA TRP A 372 19.68 -22.26 40.50
C TRP A 372 20.38 -22.02 41.84
N LEU A 373 20.14 -20.90 42.52
CA LEU A 373 20.65 -20.65 43.87
C LEU A 373 20.14 -21.70 44.88
N GLY A 374 18.88 -22.12 44.75
CA GLY A 374 18.31 -23.20 45.56
C GLY A 374 19.05 -24.53 45.36
N ARG A 375 19.34 -24.89 44.10
CA ARG A 375 20.12 -26.09 43.77
C ARG A 375 21.54 -26.03 44.33
N ILE A 376 22.24 -24.91 44.17
CA ILE A 376 23.60 -24.76 44.71
C ILE A 376 23.61 -24.96 46.22
N ARG A 377 22.71 -24.30 46.95
CA ARG A 377 22.60 -24.44 48.41
C ARG A 377 22.35 -25.89 48.83
N ASN A 378 21.58 -26.65 48.07
CA ASN A 378 21.35 -28.08 48.35
C ASN A 378 22.64 -28.92 48.17
N TYR A 379 23.49 -28.59 47.20
CA TYR A 379 24.76 -29.28 46.98
C TYR A 379 25.88 -28.79 47.91
N THR A 380 25.78 -27.57 48.44
CA THR A 380 26.78 -26.95 49.32
C THR A 380 26.18 -26.55 50.68
N PRO A 381 25.64 -27.49 51.47
CA PRO A 381 24.91 -27.16 52.72
C PRO A 381 25.80 -26.56 53.82
N HIS A 382 27.13 -26.65 53.67
CA HIS A 382 28.10 -26.14 54.63
C HIS A 382 28.57 -24.71 54.32
N LEU A 383 28.24 -24.17 53.15
CA LEU A 383 28.56 -22.79 52.79
C LEU A 383 27.42 -21.86 53.19
N THR A 384 27.78 -20.71 53.73
CA THR A 384 26.85 -19.60 53.95
C THR A 384 26.42 -18.99 52.62
N TYR A 385 25.31 -18.23 52.65
CA TYR A 385 24.85 -17.52 51.45
C TYR A 385 25.91 -16.60 50.86
N ASN A 386 26.66 -15.88 51.69
CA ASN A 386 27.68 -14.95 51.23
C ASN A 386 28.85 -15.67 50.57
N GLU A 387 29.33 -16.79 51.13
CA GLU A 387 30.40 -17.60 50.53
C GLU A 387 30.00 -18.14 49.15
N VAL A 388 28.73 -18.55 49.00
CA VAL A 388 28.18 -18.96 47.70
C VAL A 388 28.21 -17.79 46.71
N ILE A 389 27.69 -16.63 47.09
CA ILE A 389 27.62 -15.46 46.19
C ILE A 389 29.02 -14.94 45.82
N GLU A 390 29.97 -14.92 46.76
CA GLU A 390 31.36 -14.51 46.50
C GLU A 390 32.04 -15.47 45.51
N THR A 391 31.88 -16.79 45.70
CA THR A 391 32.45 -17.79 44.78
C THR A 391 31.86 -17.69 43.38
N LEU A 392 30.56 -17.39 43.27
CA LEU A 392 29.89 -17.19 41.98
C LEU A 392 30.37 -15.91 41.29
N ALA A 393 30.65 -14.86 42.05
CA ALA A 393 31.23 -13.64 41.51
C ALA A 393 32.66 -13.83 40.98
N GLU A 394 33.45 -14.76 41.54
CA GLU A 394 34.78 -15.09 41.02
C GLU A 394 34.79 -15.73 39.61
N VAL A 395 33.64 -16.24 39.17
CA VAL A 395 33.45 -16.88 37.85
C VAL A 395 32.46 -16.11 36.96
N ASP A 396 32.25 -14.83 37.23
CA ASP A 396 31.37 -13.94 36.46
C ASP A 396 29.94 -14.50 36.29
N CYS A 397 29.43 -15.10 37.37
CA CYS A 397 28.10 -15.69 37.42
C CYS A 397 27.25 -14.97 38.48
N THR A 398 27.14 -13.64 38.34
CA THR A 398 26.45 -12.79 39.31
C THR A 398 24.96 -12.63 38.99
N LYS A 399 24.16 -12.23 40.00
CA LYS A 399 22.77 -11.83 39.77
C LYS A 399 22.68 -10.67 38.77
N TRP A 400 23.67 -9.77 38.82
CA TRP A 400 23.72 -8.64 37.92
C TRP A 400 23.75 -9.07 36.45
N GLU A 401 24.68 -9.96 36.09
CA GLU A 401 24.87 -10.40 34.70
C GLU A 401 23.72 -11.31 34.21
N ILE A 402 23.20 -12.16 35.09
CA ILE A 402 22.16 -13.13 34.70
C ILE A 402 20.77 -12.51 34.72
N VAL A 403 20.48 -11.61 35.66
CA VAL A 403 19.13 -11.09 35.89
C VAL A 403 19.05 -9.59 35.65
N ASP A 404 19.85 -8.78 36.37
CA ASP A 404 19.59 -7.35 36.45
C ASP A 404 19.91 -6.62 35.12
N GLU A 405 21.00 -6.96 34.44
CA GLU A 405 21.39 -6.37 33.16
C GLU A 405 20.41 -6.75 32.02
N PRO A 406 20.10 -8.03 31.77
CA PRO A 406 19.07 -8.38 30.78
C PRO A 406 17.68 -7.83 31.13
N THR A 407 17.33 -7.76 32.42
CA THR A 407 16.08 -7.12 32.87
C THR A 407 16.05 -5.64 32.52
N GLN A 408 17.17 -4.92 32.63
CA GLN A 408 17.25 -3.52 32.20
C GLN A 408 17.05 -3.40 30.69
N GLU A 409 17.69 -4.26 29.89
CA GLU A 409 17.50 -4.26 28.44
C GLU A 409 16.02 -4.51 28.06
N PHE A 410 15.37 -5.50 28.66
CA PHE A 410 13.96 -5.79 28.42
C PHE A 410 13.05 -4.64 28.85
N ARG A 411 13.33 -4.00 29.99
CA ARG A 411 12.59 -2.79 30.41
C ARG A 411 12.78 -1.62 29.45
N ASP A 412 13.98 -1.45 28.90
CA ASP A 412 14.24 -0.42 27.89
C ASP A 412 13.48 -0.67 26.59
N LYS A 413 13.35 -1.93 26.16
CA LYS A 413 12.51 -2.29 25.00
C LYS A 413 11.03 -2.05 25.27
N ILE A 414 10.52 -2.40 26.46
CA ILE A 414 9.13 -2.10 26.88
C ILE A 414 8.89 -0.59 26.86
N ARG A 415 9.83 0.21 27.39
CA ARG A 415 9.73 1.68 27.37
C ARG A 415 9.68 2.26 25.96
N GLN A 416 10.45 1.71 25.01
CA GLN A 416 10.39 2.14 23.60
C GLN A 416 9.02 1.82 22.98
N ILE A 417 8.45 0.65 23.28
CA ILE A 417 7.09 0.29 22.87
C ILE A 417 6.07 1.30 23.43
N ASP A 418 6.15 1.62 24.72
CA ASP A 418 5.25 2.58 25.37
C ASP A 418 5.36 3.99 24.74
N GLN A 419 6.59 4.46 24.47
CA GLN A 419 6.83 5.76 23.86
C GLN A 419 6.24 5.87 22.44
N MET A 420 6.36 4.82 21.63
CA MET A 420 5.79 4.82 20.27
C MET A 420 4.25 4.77 20.30
N SER A 421 3.66 4.01 21.23
CA SER A 421 2.21 4.00 21.47
C SER A 421 1.69 5.39 21.85
N GLU A 422 2.37 6.06 22.79
CA GLU A 422 2.05 7.43 23.21
C GLU A 422 2.16 8.46 22.07
N GLN A 423 3.14 8.30 21.16
CA GLN A 423 3.28 9.17 19.99
C GLN A 423 2.08 9.06 19.04
N PHE A 424 1.59 7.85 18.77
CA PHE A 424 0.40 7.66 17.94
C PHE A 424 -0.85 8.23 18.60
N GLN A 425 -1.03 8.02 19.91
CA GLN A 425 -2.16 8.56 20.64
C GLN A 425 -2.15 10.10 20.67
N THR A 426 -0.98 10.69 20.93
CA THR A 426 -0.81 12.16 20.93
C THR A 426 -1.15 12.74 19.57
N LEU A 427 -0.68 12.12 18.48
CA LEU A 427 -1.01 12.57 17.12
C LEU A 427 -2.52 12.47 16.83
N ALA A 428 -3.17 11.40 17.28
CA ALA A 428 -4.63 11.25 17.15
C ALA A 428 -5.38 12.35 17.91
N ASP A 429 -4.92 12.70 19.11
CA ASP A 429 -5.52 13.73 19.94
C ASP A 429 -5.31 15.13 19.34
N GLU A 430 -4.12 15.43 18.81
CA GLU A 430 -3.83 16.68 18.11
C GLU A 430 -4.70 16.89 16.88
N ILE A 431 -4.87 15.86 16.04
CA ILE A 431 -5.75 15.94 14.86
C ILE A 431 -7.20 16.11 15.30
N THR A 432 -7.64 15.36 16.33
CA THR A 432 -8.99 15.48 16.90
C THR A 432 -9.26 16.89 17.41
N GLN A 433 -8.28 17.50 18.10
CA GLN A 433 -8.40 18.86 18.61
C GLN A 433 -8.54 19.86 17.45
N LYS A 434 -7.70 19.76 16.41
CA LYS A 434 -7.79 20.65 15.23
C LYS A 434 -9.14 20.58 14.54
N ILE A 435 -9.69 19.37 14.37
CA ILE A 435 -11.04 19.17 13.81
C ILE A 435 -12.08 19.89 14.68
N ASN A 436 -12.02 19.71 16.00
CA ASN A 436 -12.97 20.35 16.92
C ASN A 436 -12.86 21.88 16.91
N GLU A 437 -11.66 22.43 16.85
CA GLU A 437 -11.43 23.87 16.72
C GLU A 437 -11.96 24.44 15.40
N MET A 438 -11.87 23.67 14.32
CA MET A 438 -12.44 24.06 13.02
C MET A 438 -13.96 24.10 13.07
N VAL A 439 -14.59 23.04 13.56
CA VAL A 439 -16.04 22.95 13.71
C VAL A 439 -16.58 24.06 14.62
N ALA A 440 -15.84 24.40 15.69
CA ALA A 440 -16.21 25.50 16.58
C ALA A 440 -16.16 26.87 15.87
N ARG A 441 -15.08 27.15 15.13
CA ARG A 441 -14.95 28.40 14.36
C ARG A 441 -16.03 28.53 13.29
N ASP A 442 -16.35 27.46 12.59
CA ASP A 442 -17.40 27.48 11.57
C ASP A 442 -18.79 27.73 12.18
N LYS A 443 -19.07 27.17 13.35
CA LYS A 443 -20.29 27.48 14.12
C LYS A 443 -20.35 28.94 14.55
N GLU A 444 -19.26 29.49 15.08
CA GLU A 444 -19.21 30.91 15.45
C GLU A 444 -19.44 31.83 14.25
N LEU A 445 -18.82 31.52 13.11
CA LEU A 445 -18.98 32.28 11.87
C LEU A 445 -20.43 32.21 11.35
N ALA A 446 -21.04 31.02 11.37
CA ALA A 446 -22.43 30.83 10.99
C ALA A 446 -23.37 31.65 11.90
N ASN A 447 -23.14 31.65 13.20
CA ASN A 447 -23.92 32.44 14.15
C ASN A 447 -23.74 33.96 13.93
N GLN A 448 -22.53 34.41 13.59
CA GLN A 448 -22.26 35.82 13.27
C GLN A 448 -22.91 36.30 11.97
N LEU A 449 -22.98 35.44 10.95
CA LEU A 449 -23.52 35.79 9.63
C LEU A 449 -25.03 35.60 9.51
N PHE A 450 -25.60 34.62 10.20
CA PHE A 450 -27.00 34.21 10.03
C PHE A 450 -27.84 34.29 11.30
N GLY A 451 -27.26 34.61 12.46
CA GLY A 451 -27.99 34.85 13.71
C GLY A 451 -28.78 33.64 14.24
N VAL A 452 -28.30 32.43 13.95
CA VAL A 452 -28.84 31.17 14.50
C VAL A 452 -28.10 30.79 15.77
#